data_AF-A3WXP1-F1
#
_entry.id   AF-A3WXP1-F1
#
_cell.length_a   1.000
_cell.length_b   1.000
_cell.length_c   1.000
_cell.angle_alpha   90.00
_cell.angle_beta   90.00
_cell.angle_gamma   90.00
#
_symmetry.space_group_name_H-M   'P 1'
#
loop_
_entity.id
_entity.type
_entity.pdbx_description
1 polymer ?
#
loop_
_entity_poly.entity_id
_entity_poly.type
_entity_poly.pdbx_seq_one_letter_code
_entity_poly.pdbx_strand_id
1 'polypeptide(L)' 'MAKAANLSTAALNSIERGRAIPRPATAASIQRALEDAGAQFIPENGGGAGVRLRKSKMFGNGQKNSEERPRNVG' A
#
# COMPACT_ATOMS: atom_id res chain seq x y z
N MET A 1 -1.86 -7.90 -10.07
CA MET A 1 -2.66 -8.37 -8.93
C MET A 1 -2.79 -9.89 -8.87
N ALA A 2 -3.47 -10.57 -9.82
CA ALA A 2 -3.71 -12.03 -9.75
C ALA A 2 -2.47 -12.89 -9.48
N LYS A 3 -1.37 -12.67 -10.23
CA LYS A 3 -0.08 -13.35 -10.01
C LYS A 3 0.48 -13.11 -8.60
N ALA A 4 0.40 -11.87 -8.10
CA ALA A 4 0.91 -11.51 -6.77
C ALA A 4 0.10 -12.17 -5.65
N ALA A 5 -1.19 -12.39 -5.86
CA ALA A 5 -2.06 -13.11 -4.92
C ALA A 5 -2.07 -14.64 -5.12
N ASN A 6 -1.23 -15.17 -6.03
CA ASN A 6 -1.22 -16.59 -6.42
C ASN A 6 -2.60 -17.13 -6.86
N LEU A 7 -3.32 -16.34 -7.67
CA LEU A 7 -4.63 -16.69 -8.21
C LEU A 7 -4.61 -16.73 -9.74
N SER A 8 -5.49 -17.55 -10.32
CA SER A 8 -5.84 -17.40 -11.74
C SER A 8 -6.61 -16.09 -11.96
N THR A 9 -6.49 -15.53 -13.16
CA THR A 9 -7.24 -14.32 -13.54
C THR A 9 -8.75 -14.54 -13.45
N ALA A 10 -9.24 -15.73 -13.81
CA ALA A 10 -10.66 -16.10 -13.73
C ALA A 10 -11.18 -16.14 -12.28
N ALA A 11 -10.38 -16.67 -11.35
CA ALA A 11 -10.74 -16.72 -9.93
C ALA A 11 -10.85 -15.32 -9.34
N LEU A 12 -9.83 -14.47 -9.57
CA LEU A 12 -9.85 -13.07 -9.10
C LEU A 12 -11.05 -12.30 -9.69
N ASN A 13 -11.30 -12.43 -11.00
CA ASN A 13 -12.43 -11.81 -11.70
C ASN A 13 -13.81 -12.20 -11.14
N SER A 14 -13.94 -13.43 -10.62
CA SER A 14 -15.18 -13.91 -10.02
C SER A 14 -15.39 -13.31 -8.63
N ILE A 15 -14.32 -13.20 -7.84
CA ILE A 15 -14.33 -12.54 -6.53
C ILE A 15 -14.66 -11.05 -6.67
N GLU A 16 -13.99 -10.33 -7.56
CA GLU A 16 -14.20 -8.89 -7.79
C GLU A 16 -15.64 -8.55 -8.22
N ARG A 17 -16.29 -9.47 -8.94
CA ARG A 17 -17.70 -9.32 -9.38
C ARG A 17 -18.71 -9.81 -8.34
N GLY A 18 -18.27 -10.25 -7.17
CA GLY A 18 -19.13 -10.82 -6.13
C GLY A 18 -19.75 -12.16 -6.50
N ARG A 19 -19.25 -12.85 -7.53
CA ARG A 19 -19.73 -14.19 -7.96
C ARG A 19 -19.12 -15.33 -7.15
N ALA A 20 -18.10 -15.04 -6.34
CA ALA A 20 -17.47 -16.00 -5.44
C ALA A 20 -17.03 -15.30 -4.15
N ILE A 21 -17.24 -15.97 -3.01
CA ILE A 21 -16.69 -15.54 -1.73
C ILE A 21 -15.30 -16.18 -1.58
N PRO A 22 -14.23 -15.40 -1.37
CA PRO A 22 -12.89 -15.95 -1.18
C PRO A 22 -12.82 -16.77 0.12
N ARG A 23 -12.12 -17.91 0.07
CA ARG A 23 -11.74 -18.64 1.29
C ARG A 23 -10.82 -17.77 2.15
N PRO A 24 -10.73 -18.00 3.48
CA PRO A 24 -9.84 -17.22 4.35
C PRO A 24 -8.40 -17.13 3.85
N ALA A 25 -7.82 -18.24 3.39
CA ALA A 25 -6.47 -18.26 2.81
C ALA A 25 -6.36 -17.39 1.54
N THR A 26 -7.38 -17.43 0.66
CA THR A 26 -7.43 -16.60 -0.55
C THR A 26 -7.54 -15.12 -0.21
N ALA A 27 -8.38 -14.76 0.77
CA ALA A 27 -8.51 -13.39 1.25
C ALA A 27 -7.17 -12.89 1.82
N ALA A 28 -6.47 -13.71 2.60
CA ALA A 28 -5.15 -13.37 3.13
C ALA A 28 -4.10 -13.16 2.02
N SER A 29 -4.08 -14.00 0.97
CA SER A 29 -3.19 -13.81 -0.18
C SER A 29 -3.48 -12.53 -0.96
N ILE A 30 -4.76 -12.17 -1.13
CA ILE A 30 -5.17 -10.92 -1.75
C ILE A 30 -4.73 -9.72 -0.90
N GLN A 31 -5.00 -9.75 0.41
CA GLN A 31 -4.59 -8.71 1.34
C GLN A 31 -3.07 -8.49 1.28
N ARG A 32 -2.29 -9.57 1.36
CA ARG A 32 -0.83 -9.50 1.31
C ARG A 32 -0.33 -8.88 0.00
N ALA A 33 -0.89 -9.28 -1.13
CA ALA A 33 -0.53 -8.73 -2.44
C ALA A 33 -0.83 -7.23 -2.54
N LEU A 34 -1.93 -6.76 -1.94
CA LEU A 34 -2.25 -5.32 -1.87
C LEU A 34 -1.27 -4.58 -0.94
N GLU A 35 -0.93 -5.15 0.21
CA GLU A 35 0.00 -4.56 1.16
C GLU A 35 1.42 -4.44 0.57
N ASP A 36 1.88 -5.47 -0.14
CA ASP A 36 3.16 -5.47 -0.86
C ASP A 36 3.17 -4.44 -1.99
N ALA A 37 2.02 -4.17 -2.62
CA ALA A 37 1.84 -3.09 -3.60
C ALA A 37 1.72 -1.69 -2.98
N GLY A 38 1.77 -1.58 -1.64
CA GLY A 38 1.79 -0.30 -0.93
C GLY A 38 0.48 0.07 -0.24
N ALA A 39 -0.53 -0.80 -0.22
CA ALA A 39 -1.66 -0.63 0.68
C ALA A 39 -1.26 -0.90 2.14
N GLN A 40 -2.11 -0.45 3.06
CA GLN A 40 -2.04 -0.77 4.47
C GLN A 40 -3.46 -0.87 5.00
N PHE A 41 -3.82 -2.06 5.47
CA PHE A 41 -5.08 -2.31 6.14
C PHE A 41 -4.96 -1.84 7.60
N ILE A 42 -5.97 -1.10 8.05
CA ILE A 42 -6.04 -0.53 9.39
C ILE A 42 -7.20 -1.21 10.11
N PRO A 43 -6.96 -1.85 11.26
CA PRO A 43 -8.02 -2.41 12.06
C PRO A 43 -8.91 -1.31 12.63
N GLU A 44 -10.12 -1.68 13.02
CA GLU A 44 -11.10 -0.76 13.60
C GLU A 44 -10.68 -0.32 15.01
N ASN A 45 -9.87 0.74 15.10
CA ASN A 45 -9.46 1.36 16.36
C ASN A 45 -10.32 2.61 16.69
N GLY A 46 -11.64 2.50 16.56
CA GLY A 46 -12.59 3.55 16.97
C GLY A 46 -13.18 4.47 15.87
N GLY A 47 -12.96 4.15 14.59
CA GLY A 47 -13.50 4.90 13.44
C GLY A 47 -13.93 4.03 12.24
N GLY A 48 -14.11 2.72 12.46
CA GLY A 48 -14.30 1.73 11.39
C GLY A 48 -12.98 1.18 10.83
N ALA A 49 -13.04 0.00 10.22
CA ALA A 49 -11.93 -0.56 9.46
C ALA A 49 -11.65 0.26 8.20
N GLY A 50 -10.39 0.30 7.75
CA GLY A 50 -10.02 1.10 6.57
C GLY A 50 -8.75 0.64 5.87
N VAL A 51 -8.46 1.29 4.74
CA VAL A 51 -7.25 1.06 3.94
C VAL A 51 -6.63 2.42 3.61
N ARG A 52 -5.30 2.54 3.72
CA ARG A 52 -4.54 3.69 3.23
C ARG A 52 -3.38 3.26 2.35
N LEU A 53 -2.91 4.15 1.47
CA LEU A 53 -1.67 3.95 0.76
C LEU A 53 -0.49 4.40 1.62
N ARG A 54 0.63 3.67 1.54
CA ARG A 54 1.91 4.09 2.13
C ARG A 54 2.38 5.35 1.43
N LYS A 55 2.99 6.28 2.18
CA LYS A 55 3.64 7.43 1.57
C LYS A 55 4.80 6.95 0.70
N SER A 56 4.74 7.21 -0.60
CA SER A 56 5.86 6.97 -1.50
C SER A 56 7.06 7.78 -1.00
N LYS A 57 8.20 7.13 -0.79
CA LYS A 57 9.46 7.77 -0.37
C LYS A 57 10.01 8.77 -1.41
N MET A 58 9.34 8.89 -2.56
CA MET A 58 9.75 9.75 -3.68
C MET A 58 9.09 11.14 -3.72
N PHE A 59 8.07 11.44 -2.89
CA PHE A 59 7.44 12.78 -2.88
C PHE A 59 7.74 13.56 -1.59
N GLY A 60 8.96 13.46 -1.11
CA GLY A 60 9.43 14.21 0.05
C GLY A 60 10.94 14.16 0.14
N ASN A 61 11.61 15.03 -0.63
CA ASN A 61 12.81 15.76 -0.23
C ASN A 61 13.31 16.62 -1.41
N GLY A 62 12.65 17.75 -1.61
CA GLY A 62 13.41 18.94 -2.01
C GLY A 62 14.31 19.27 -0.83
N GLN A 63 15.52 18.69 -0.82
CA GLN A 63 16.61 19.17 0.01
C GLN A 63 16.92 20.58 -0.49
N LYS A 64 16.22 21.56 0.07
CA LYS A 64 16.59 22.97 -0.07
C LYS A 64 17.94 23.11 0.64
N ASN A 65 18.96 23.12 -0.19
CA ASN A 65 20.26 23.75 -0.03
C ASN A 65 20.33 24.69 1.20
N SER A 66 20.95 24.23 2.28
CA SER A 66 21.55 25.10 3.30
C SER A 66 23.06 25.01 3.19
N GLU A 67 23.57 25.29 2.00
CA GLU A 67 24.96 25.69 1.78
C GLU A 67 25.06 27.19 2.10
N GLU A 68 25.02 27.54 3.38
CA GLU A 68 25.48 28.87 3.83
C GLU A 68 26.81 28.68 4.53
N ARG A 69 27.88 28.77 3.72
CA ARG A 69 29.27 28.76 4.16
C ARG A 69 29.50 29.90 5.16
N PRO A 70 30.25 29.70 6.26
CA PRO A 70 30.64 30.81 7.10
C PRO A 70 31.59 31.73 6.31
N ARG A 71 31.17 32.97 6.06
CA ARG A 71 32.09 34.05 5.68
C ARG A 71 32.32 34.96 6.86
N ASN A 72 33.44 34.68 7.51
CA ASN A 72 34.27 35.57 8.30
C ASN A 72 34.04 37.07 8.06
N VAL A 73 33.80 37.83 9.13
CA VAL A 73 33.97 39.29 9.15
C VAL A 73 34.51 39.69 10.53
N GLY A 74 35.71 40.30 10.55
CA GLY A 74 36.27 41.04 11.68
C GLY A 74 37.29 40.30 12.51
#